data_AF-A0A7C5K2A3-F1
#
_entry.id   AF-A0A7C5K2A3-F1
#
_cell.length_a   1.000
_cell.length_b   1.000
_cell.length_c   1.000
_cell.angle_alpha   90.00
_cell.angle_beta   90.00
_cell.angle_gamma   90.00
#
_symmetry.space_group_name_H-M   'P 1'
#
loop_
_entity.id
_entity.type
_entity.pdbx_description
1 polymer ?
#
loop_
_entity_poly.entity_id
_entity_poly.type
_entity_poly.pdbx_seq_one_letter_code
_entity_poly.pdbx_strand_id
1 'polypeptide(L)'
;MLSEMKKHAERCADMIRRTSEALVVSHIDADGLTSAAIIATALEDAGIEYSTIFEKQLGKDELSEIADTNPPLVIFTDLGSGVLGNIKELGITAVVSDHHQPSTTDTPPPRDEHLCHLNPHLFGISGSRELSGSGTTFLLARSLIQAQGHDNRRGLPCLAVVGAVGDLQHVKEGRLTGANRTILKIGAQNKELSYTPDLAFFGKQTRPIFKLLEYATDPYLTGLTGNEDACITFLKGIGIRLQGERWRRWIDLEENEKQKIVSSLIQHQITRGIPAHRLQRMVQEVYTLKNENEGTELRDAQEYSTLL
;
A
#
# COMPACT_ATOMS: atom_id res chain seq x y z
N MET A 1 -13.85 1.85 17.54
CA MET A 1 -12.81 2.41 16.65
C MET A 1 -13.19 2.18 15.18
N LEU A 2 -12.93 1.00 14.59
CA LEU A 2 -13.22 0.77 13.16
C LEU A 2 -14.71 0.94 12.78
N SER A 3 -15.65 0.56 13.64
CA SER A 3 -17.09 0.80 13.38
C SER A 3 -17.46 2.28 13.35
N GLU A 4 -16.81 3.11 14.16
CA GLU A 4 -17.08 4.55 14.19
C GLU A 4 -16.44 5.24 12.98
N MET A 5 -15.24 4.81 12.59
CA MET A 5 -14.60 5.26 11.37
C MET A 5 -15.43 4.93 10.11
N LYS A 6 -16.05 3.74 10.05
CA LYS A 6 -16.95 3.36 8.96
C LYS A 6 -18.18 4.28 8.86
N LYS A 7 -18.84 4.59 9.98
CA LYS A 7 -19.94 5.56 10.01
C LYS A 7 -19.49 6.95 9.54
N HIS A 8 -18.27 7.35 9.89
CA HIS A 8 -17.72 8.62 9.42
C HIS A 8 -17.38 8.58 7.92
N ALA A 9 -16.90 7.45 7.41
CA ALA A 9 -16.69 7.23 5.97
C ALA A 9 -18.01 7.28 5.19
N GLU A 10 -19.12 6.76 5.74
CA GLU A 10 -20.47 6.91 5.16
C GLU A 10 -20.85 8.38 5.00
N ARG A 11 -20.59 9.21 6.02
CA ARG A 11 -20.84 10.65 5.92
C ARG A 11 -19.97 11.33 4.88
N CYS A 12 -18.68 10.98 4.78
CA CYS A 12 -17.83 11.53 3.72
C CYS A 12 -18.31 11.08 2.33
N ALA A 13 -18.77 9.84 2.19
CA ALA A 13 -19.40 9.35 0.96
C ALA A 13 -20.70 10.12 0.63
N ASP A 14 -21.52 10.47 1.62
CA ASP A 14 -22.71 11.30 1.42
C ASP A 14 -22.38 12.71 0.91
N MET A 15 -21.23 13.27 1.30
CA MET A 15 -20.74 14.53 0.74
C MET A 15 -20.37 14.36 -0.75
N ILE A 16 -19.67 13.28 -1.09
CA ILE A 16 -19.28 12.96 -2.48
C ILE A 16 -20.52 12.80 -3.37
N ARG A 17 -21.59 12.16 -2.89
CA ARG A 17 -22.82 11.93 -3.67
C ARG A 17 -23.61 13.20 -4.04
N ARG A 18 -23.29 14.35 -3.42
CA ARG A 18 -24.00 15.61 -3.68
C ARG A 18 -23.53 16.32 -4.94
N THR A 19 -22.43 15.85 -5.53
CA THR A 19 -21.87 16.40 -6.77
C THR A 19 -21.97 15.40 -7.91
N SER A 20 -21.94 15.90 -9.14
CA SER A 20 -21.80 15.10 -10.36
C SER A 20 -20.36 15.05 -10.88
N GLU A 21 -19.47 15.89 -10.36
CA GLU A 21 -18.07 15.94 -10.76
C GLU A 21 -17.14 16.18 -9.54
N ALA A 22 -15.91 15.67 -9.59
CA ALA A 22 -14.90 15.88 -8.54
C ALA A 22 -13.47 15.97 -9.10
N LEU A 23 -12.62 16.73 -8.43
CA LEU A 23 -11.16 16.70 -8.64
C LEU A 23 -10.52 15.78 -7.60
N VAL A 24 -9.83 14.73 -8.03
CA VAL A 24 -9.04 13.86 -7.17
C VAL A 24 -7.60 14.38 -7.12
N VAL A 25 -7.09 14.62 -5.92
CA VAL A 25 -5.72 15.09 -5.69
C VAL A 25 -5.02 14.06 -4.81
N SER A 26 -4.00 13.40 -5.33
CA SER A 26 -3.34 12.31 -4.60
C SER A 26 -1.84 12.47 -4.50
N HIS A 27 -1.24 11.81 -3.52
CA HIS A 27 0.21 11.72 -3.41
C HIS A 27 0.82 10.89 -4.56
N ILE A 28 2.09 11.15 -4.90
CA ILE A 28 2.76 10.58 -6.08
C ILE A 28 3.38 9.18 -5.86
N ASP A 29 3.36 8.66 -4.63
CA ASP A 29 3.93 7.34 -4.32
C ASP A 29 2.90 6.21 -4.45
N ALA A 30 3.31 4.97 -4.14
CA ALA A 30 2.44 3.81 -4.27
C ALA A 30 1.15 3.90 -3.40
N ASP A 31 1.19 4.52 -2.23
CA ASP A 31 0.00 4.65 -1.38
C ASP A 31 -0.96 5.69 -1.95
N GLY A 32 -0.46 6.82 -2.44
CA GLY A 32 -1.24 7.81 -3.16
C GLY A 32 -1.79 7.32 -4.51
N LEU A 33 -0.97 6.67 -5.34
CA LEU A 33 -1.40 6.13 -6.65
C LEU A 33 -2.50 5.08 -6.49
N THR A 34 -2.34 4.17 -5.53
CA THR A 34 -3.39 3.17 -5.25
C THR A 34 -4.63 3.80 -4.62
N SER A 35 -4.49 4.82 -3.77
CA SER A 35 -5.63 5.57 -3.23
C SER A 35 -6.44 6.24 -4.34
N ALA A 36 -5.76 6.92 -5.27
CA ALA A 36 -6.40 7.56 -6.43
C ALA A 36 -7.15 6.53 -7.27
N ALA A 37 -6.52 5.39 -7.59
CA ALA A 37 -7.17 4.32 -8.34
C ALA A 37 -8.41 3.76 -7.61
N ILE A 38 -8.34 3.59 -6.29
CA ILE A 38 -9.45 3.09 -5.46
C ILE A 38 -10.63 4.07 -5.49
N ILE A 39 -10.40 5.37 -5.29
CA ILE A 39 -11.49 6.36 -5.28
C ILE A 39 -12.05 6.61 -6.67
N ALA A 40 -11.19 6.68 -7.69
CA ALA A 40 -11.57 6.78 -9.10
C ALA A 40 -12.54 5.66 -9.49
N THR A 41 -12.18 4.42 -9.14
CA THR A 41 -13.05 3.24 -9.32
C THR A 41 -14.41 3.46 -8.64
N ALA A 42 -14.45 3.96 -7.41
CA ALA A 42 -15.71 4.20 -6.70
C ALA A 42 -16.54 5.35 -7.30
N LEU A 43 -15.90 6.38 -7.85
CA LEU A 43 -16.56 7.49 -8.56
C LEU A 43 -17.19 7.03 -9.88
N GLU A 44 -16.49 6.16 -10.64
CA GLU A 44 -17.02 5.54 -11.86
C GLU A 44 -18.28 4.72 -11.57
N ASP A 45 -18.24 3.87 -10.54
CA ASP A 45 -19.43 3.12 -10.10
C ASP A 45 -20.55 4.08 -9.74
N ALA A 46 -20.20 5.21 -9.09
CA ALA A 46 -21.15 6.21 -8.67
C ALA A 46 -21.73 7.06 -9.81
N GLY A 47 -21.19 6.96 -11.03
CA GLY A 47 -21.56 7.84 -12.15
C GLY A 47 -21.13 9.30 -11.94
N ILE A 48 -20.08 9.53 -11.16
CA ILE A 48 -19.51 10.85 -10.88
C ILE A 48 -18.31 11.05 -11.79
N GLU A 49 -18.32 12.12 -12.60
CA GLU A 49 -17.18 12.48 -13.44
C GLU A 49 -16.00 12.92 -12.58
N TYR A 50 -14.78 12.61 -13.00
CA TYR A 50 -13.61 13.04 -12.24
C TYR A 50 -12.40 13.32 -13.12
N SER A 51 -11.53 14.18 -12.60
CA SER A 51 -10.15 14.34 -13.08
C SER A 51 -9.20 14.06 -11.92
N THR A 52 -7.95 13.70 -12.24
CA THR A 52 -6.94 13.37 -11.23
C THR A 52 -5.69 14.20 -11.44
N ILE A 53 -5.16 14.76 -10.36
CA ILE A 53 -3.83 15.36 -10.29
C ILE A 53 -3.01 14.68 -9.20
N PHE A 54 -1.70 14.66 -9.38
CA PHE A 54 -0.77 14.03 -8.44
C PHE A 54 0.22 15.07 -7.93
N GLU A 55 0.26 15.21 -6.62
CA GLU A 55 1.12 16.18 -5.95
C GLU A 55 2.15 15.49 -5.07
N LYS A 56 3.38 16.02 -5.10
CA LYS A 56 4.43 15.53 -4.21
C LYS A 56 4.23 16.06 -2.78
N GLN A 57 3.75 17.29 -2.68
CA GLN A 57 3.45 17.96 -1.42
C GLN A 57 2.27 18.89 -1.65
N LEU A 58 1.46 19.09 -0.62
CA LEU A 58 0.33 20.00 -0.67
C LEU A 58 0.62 21.21 0.20
N GLY A 59 1.08 22.29 -0.42
CA GLY A 59 1.33 23.59 0.20
C GLY A 59 0.27 24.62 -0.15
N LYS A 60 0.57 25.89 0.13
CA LYS A 60 -0.35 27.01 -0.15
C LYS A 60 -0.48 27.29 -1.64
N ASP A 61 0.61 27.17 -2.38
CA ASP A 61 0.65 27.49 -3.80
C ASP A 61 -0.16 26.44 -4.57
N GLU A 62 0.06 25.15 -4.30
CA GLU A 62 -0.69 24.05 -4.91
C GLU A 62 -2.19 24.12 -4.56
N LEU A 63 -2.52 24.45 -3.31
CA LEU A 63 -3.92 24.66 -2.90
C LEU A 63 -4.57 25.87 -3.58
N SER A 64 -3.82 26.94 -3.82
CA SER A 64 -4.31 28.11 -4.54
C SER A 64 -4.60 27.76 -5.99
N GLU A 65 -3.71 27.02 -6.66
CA GLU A 65 -3.93 26.55 -8.03
C GLU A 65 -5.17 25.65 -8.13
N ILE A 66 -5.35 24.73 -7.16
CA ILE A 66 -6.54 23.89 -7.06
C ILE A 66 -7.79 24.76 -6.88
N ALA A 67 -7.77 25.75 -5.98
CA ALA A 67 -8.89 26.64 -5.74
C ALA A 67 -9.26 27.47 -6.99
N ASP A 68 -8.26 27.92 -7.75
CA ASP A 68 -8.44 28.70 -8.98
C ASP A 68 -9.14 27.91 -10.10
N THR A 69 -9.03 26.57 -10.09
CA THR A 69 -9.83 25.71 -11.00
C THR A 69 -11.31 25.63 -10.62
N ASN A 70 -11.68 26.11 -9.42
CA ASN A 70 -13.02 26.15 -8.85
C ASN A 70 -13.82 24.82 -9.01
N PRO A 71 -13.25 23.68 -8.57
CA PRO A 71 -13.95 22.41 -8.63
C PRO A 71 -15.10 22.38 -7.62
N PRO A 72 -16.25 21.76 -7.92
CA PRO A 72 -17.36 21.69 -6.97
C PRO A 72 -17.06 20.78 -5.76
N LEU A 73 -16.14 19.84 -5.93
CA LEU A 73 -15.61 19.00 -4.87
C LEU A 73 -14.16 18.61 -5.15
N VAL A 74 -13.31 18.68 -4.14
CA VAL A 74 -11.96 18.11 -4.16
C VAL A 74 -11.88 16.89 -3.24
N ILE A 75 -11.35 15.78 -3.74
CA ILE A 75 -11.08 14.58 -2.94
C ILE A 75 -9.58 14.43 -2.82
N PHE A 76 -9.05 14.76 -1.65
CA PHE A 76 -7.65 14.57 -1.32
C PHE A 76 -7.43 13.15 -0.82
N THR A 77 -6.49 12.42 -1.41
CA THR A 77 -6.14 11.06 -0.99
C THR A 77 -4.65 10.94 -0.66
N ASP A 78 -4.34 10.36 0.50
CA ASP A 78 -2.98 10.18 1.01
C ASP A 78 -2.20 11.48 1.27
N LEU A 79 -2.91 12.61 1.32
CA LEU A 79 -2.40 13.91 1.72
C LEU A 79 -3.55 14.81 2.19
N GLY A 80 -3.20 15.95 2.80
CA GLY A 80 -4.17 16.99 3.19
C GLY A 80 -4.42 17.14 4.69
N SER A 81 -4.12 16.14 5.53
CA SER A 81 -4.36 16.23 6.99
C SER A 81 -3.57 17.35 7.69
N GLY A 82 -2.48 17.81 7.08
CA GLY A 82 -1.65 18.91 7.57
C GLY A 82 -2.13 20.32 7.19
N VAL A 83 -3.06 20.45 6.23
CA VAL A 83 -3.44 21.74 5.61
C VAL A 83 -4.95 21.99 5.59
N LEU A 84 -5.70 21.32 6.49
CA LEU A 84 -7.16 21.46 6.60
C LEU A 84 -7.61 22.91 6.81
N GLY A 85 -6.82 23.71 7.55
CA GLY A 85 -7.06 25.14 7.74
C GLY A 85 -7.01 25.91 6.42
N ASN A 86 -6.00 25.65 5.58
CA ASN A 86 -5.84 26.33 4.30
C ASN A 86 -6.92 25.92 3.29
N ILE A 87 -7.31 24.64 3.26
CA ILE A 87 -8.45 24.14 2.47
C ILE A 87 -9.71 24.94 2.82
N LYS A 88 -9.96 25.16 4.12
CA LYS A 88 -11.10 25.91 4.61
C LYS A 88 -11.01 27.41 4.32
N GLU A 89 -9.84 28.02 4.51
CA GLU A 89 -9.59 29.45 4.22
C GLU A 89 -9.83 29.78 2.75
N LEU A 90 -9.46 28.87 1.85
CA LEU A 90 -9.66 29.00 0.40
C LEU A 90 -11.10 28.67 -0.04
N GLY A 91 -11.98 28.25 0.87
CA GLY A 91 -13.36 27.91 0.56
C GLY A 91 -13.53 26.64 -0.29
N ILE A 92 -12.53 25.77 -0.31
CA ILE A 92 -12.57 24.52 -1.08
C ILE A 92 -13.53 23.56 -0.38
N THR A 93 -14.55 23.11 -1.10
CA THR A 93 -15.40 22.00 -0.63
C THR A 93 -14.63 20.70 -0.85
N ALA A 94 -14.34 19.95 0.22
CA ALA A 94 -13.40 18.83 0.15
C ALA A 94 -13.73 17.62 1.03
N VAL A 95 -13.31 16.45 0.55
CA VAL A 95 -13.14 15.23 1.34
C VAL A 95 -11.65 14.89 1.40
N VAL A 96 -11.10 14.78 2.60
CA VAL A 96 -9.70 14.38 2.84
C VAL A 96 -9.68 12.96 3.40
N SER A 97 -9.11 12.02 2.65
CA SER A 97 -8.92 10.61 3.00
C SER A 97 -7.44 10.33 3.16
N ASP A 98 -6.94 10.37 4.38
CA ASP A 98 -5.51 10.43 4.65
C ASP A 98 -5.18 9.75 6.00
N HIS A 99 -3.94 9.33 6.18
CA HIS A 99 -3.44 8.62 7.35
C HIS A 99 -2.33 9.37 8.11
N HIS A 100 -1.83 10.49 7.57
CA HIS A 100 -0.83 11.31 8.24
C HIS A 100 -1.34 11.89 9.56
N GLN A 101 -0.42 12.23 10.47
CA GLN A 101 -0.77 12.88 11.74
C GLN A 101 -1.47 14.23 11.45
N PRO A 102 -2.73 14.42 11.89
CA PRO A 102 -3.42 15.70 11.68
C PRO A 102 -2.75 16.85 12.41
N SER A 103 -2.87 18.07 11.86
CA SER A 103 -2.54 19.29 12.59
C SER A 103 -3.36 19.39 13.88
N THR A 104 -2.73 19.74 15.01
CA THR A 104 -3.41 19.93 16.30
C THR A 104 -4.12 21.28 16.40
N THR A 105 -3.80 22.22 15.52
CA THR A 105 -4.33 23.59 15.53
C THR A 105 -5.53 23.78 14.60
N ASP A 106 -5.68 22.90 13.59
CA ASP A 106 -6.61 23.09 12.48
C ASP A 106 -7.56 21.90 12.33
N THR A 107 -8.17 21.48 13.44
CA THR A 107 -9.20 20.44 13.40
C THR A 107 -10.54 21.06 13.01
N PRO A 108 -11.16 20.64 11.88
CA PRO A 108 -12.48 21.11 11.51
C PRO A 108 -13.48 20.77 12.61
N PRO A 109 -14.55 21.57 12.78
CA PRO A 109 -15.62 21.18 13.69
C PRO A 109 -16.15 19.79 13.29
N PRO A 110 -16.60 18.97 14.25
CA PRO A 110 -17.05 17.61 13.98
C PRO A 110 -18.12 17.50 12.89
N ARG A 111 -18.82 18.60 12.57
CA ARG A 111 -19.83 18.69 11.51
C ARG A 111 -19.65 19.91 10.61
N ASP A 112 -18.56 19.94 9.84
CA ASP A 112 -18.42 20.87 8.71
C ASP A 112 -19.20 20.34 7.48
N GLU A 113 -19.96 21.22 6.82
CA GLU A 113 -20.76 20.90 5.62
C GLU A 113 -19.92 20.97 4.33
N HIS A 114 -18.77 21.64 4.37
CA HIS A 114 -17.88 21.82 3.23
C HIS A 114 -16.60 20.99 3.35
N LEU A 115 -16.28 20.43 4.52
CA LEU A 115 -15.05 19.66 4.73
C LEU A 115 -15.32 18.36 5.51
N CYS A 116 -15.02 17.22 4.90
CA CYS A 116 -14.99 15.92 5.59
C CYS A 116 -13.55 15.42 5.70
N HIS A 117 -13.10 15.10 6.93
CA HIS A 117 -11.77 14.53 7.16
C HIS A 117 -11.89 13.10 7.66
N LEU A 118 -11.58 12.13 6.81
CA LEU A 118 -11.49 10.72 7.16
C LEU A 118 -10.03 10.38 7.41
N ASN A 119 -9.68 10.21 8.70
CA ASN A 119 -8.32 9.85 9.10
C ASN A 119 -8.32 8.90 10.31
N PRO A 120 -7.56 7.78 10.26
CA PRO A 120 -7.52 6.78 11.33
C PRO A 120 -7.14 7.33 12.70
N HIS A 121 -6.29 8.37 12.77
CA HIS A 121 -5.87 8.97 14.04
C HIS A 121 -7.05 9.55 14.83
N LEU A 122 -8.10 10.03 14.16
CA LEU A 122 -9.32 10.55 14.79
C LEU A 122 -10.12 9.46 15.52
N PHE A 123 -9.81 8.18 15.25
CA PHE A 123 -10.51 7.02 15.79
C PHE A 123 -9.60 6.13 16.66
N GLY A 124 -8.41 6.62 17.03
CA GLY A 124 -7.43 5.89 17.82
C GLY A 124 -6.72 4.76 17.07
N ILE A 125 -6.68 4.82 15.75
CA ILE A 125 -5.99 3.85 14.88
C ILE A 125 -4.68 4.49 14.40
N SER A 126 -3.58 3.74 14.45
CA SER A 126 -2.27 4.23 14.02
C SER A 126 -2.20 4.36 12.49
N GLY A 127 -2.14 5.59 11.96
CA GLY A 127 -1.95 5.83 10.53
C GLY A 127 -0.63 5.30 9.97
N SER A 128 0.43 5.24 10.77
CA SER A 128 1.74 4.71 10.34
C SER A 128 1.87 3.18 10.37
N ARG A 129 0.84 2.44 10.80
CA ARG A 129 0.96 0.99 11.08
C ARG A 129 -0.29 0.16 10.79
N GLU A 130 -1.45 0.70 11.13
CA GLU A 130 -2.70 -0.05 11.18
C GLU A 130 -3.65 0.27 10.03
N LEU A 131 -3.48 1.43 9.37
CA LEU A 131 -4.25 1.82 8.20
C LEU A 131 -3.51 2.89 7.38
N SER A 132 -3.22 2.59 6.12
CA SER A 132 -2.57 3.51 5.17
C SER A 132 -3.56 4.48 4.52
N GLY A 133 -3.09 5.42 3.69
CA GLY A 133 -3.90 6.28 2.85
C GLY A 133 -4.80 5.47 1.92
N SER A 134 -4.25 4.44 1.26
CA SER A 134 -5.04 3.54 0.39
C SER A 134 -6.03 2.69 1.17
N GLY A 135 -5.68 2.26 2.39
CA GLY A 135 -6.60 1.57 3.29
C GLY A 135 -7.75 2.47 3.76
N THR A 136 -7.46 3.73 4.07
CA THR A 136 -8.45 4.74 4.46
C THR A 136 -9.40 5.03 3.29
N THR A 137 -8.84 5.20 2.10
CA THR A 137 -9.58 5.43 0.86
C THR A 137 -10.42 4.21 0.45
N PHE A 138 -9.95 2.99 0.73
CA PHE A 138 -10.75 1.78 0.55
C PHE A 138 -12.01 1.77 1.42
N LEU A 139 -11.93 2.24 2.67
CA LEU A 139 -13.13 2.36 3.51
C LEU A 139 -14.11 3.38 2.94
N LEU A 140 -13.61 4.53 2.49
CA LEU A 140 -14.42 5.55 1.82
C LEU A 140 -15.09 5.02 0.54
N ALA A 141 -14.32 4.40 -0.34
CA ALA A 141 -14.79 3.80 -1.59
C ALA A 141 -15.87 2.75 -1.33
N ARG A 142 -15.67 1.87 -0.33
CA ARG A 142 -16.70 0.90 0.06
C ARG A 142 -17.98 1.58 0.53
N SER A 143 -17.87 2.61 1.36
CA SER A 143 -19.04 3.39 1.79
C SER A 143 -19.74 4.05 0.61
N LEU A 144 -19.00 4.52 -0.41
CA LEU A 144 -19.55 5.11 -1.64
C LEU A 144 -20.33 4.07 -2.48
N ILE A 145 -19.72 2.91 -2.73
CA ILE A 145 -20.25 1.83 -3.57
C ILE A 145 -21.41 1.07 -2.90
N GLN A 146 -21.33 0.79 -1.59
CA GLN A 146 -22.35 0.01 -0.87
C GLN A 146 -23.74 0.62 -0.93
N ALA A 147 -23.85 1.96 -0.93
CA ALA A 147 -25.15 2.61 -1.04
C ALA A 147 -25.86 2.35 -2.38
N GLN A 148 -25.14 1.84 -3.38
CA GLN A 148 -25.68 1.50 -4.69
C GLN A 148 -26.04 0.01 -4.83
N GLY A 149 -25.95 -0.76 -3.73
CA GLY A 149 -26.26 -2.20 -3.73
C GLY A 149 -25.14 -3.09 -4.28
N HIS A 150 -23.98 -2.52 -4.59
CA HIS A 150 -22.77 -3.25 -4.93
C HIS A 150 -21.94 -3.43 -3.65
N ASP A 151 -21.71 -4.68 -3.22
CA ASP A 151 -20.99 -4.92 -1.96
C ASP A 151 -19.50 -5.27 -2.20
N ASN A 152 -19.07 -5.41 -3.46
CA ASN A 152 -17.77 -6.00 -3.77
C ASN A 152 -17.24 -5.70 -5.18
N ARG A 153 -16.73 -4.48 -5.45
CA ARG A 153 -15.93 -4.26 -6.67
C ARG A 153 -14.59 -4.97 -6.50
N ARG A 154 -14.32 -5.92 -7.40
CA ARG A 154 -13.15 -6.80 -7.32
C ARG A 154 -11.85 -5.99 -7.43
N GLY A 155 -10.82 -6.40 -6.68
CA GLY A 155 -9.47 -5.85 -6.79
C GLY A 155 -9.19 -4.63 -5.90
N LEU A 156 -10.21 -3.93 -5.39
CA LEU A 156 -10.00 -2.83 -4.45
C LEU A 156 -9.24 -3.22 -3.16
N PRO A 157 -9.52 -4.38 -2.52
CA PRO A 157 -8.70 -4.83 -1.39
C PRO A 157 -7.23 -5.09 -1.78
N CYS A 158 -6.96 -5.51 -3.02
CA CYS A 158 -5.60 -5.72 -3.51
C CYS A 158 -4.83 -4.40 -3.60
N LEU A 159 -5.43 -3.37 -4.20
CA LEU A 159 -4.80 -2.04 -4.29
C LEU A 159 -4.52 -1.44 -2.91
N ALA A 160 -5.45 -1.57 -1.97
CA ALA A 160 -5.25 -1.12 -0.60
C ALA A 160 -4.11 -1.85 0.13
N VAL A 161 -3.92 -3.14 -0.17
CA VAL A 161 -2.78 -3.90 0.36
C VAL A 161 -1.47 -3.47 -0.31
N VAL A 162 -1.47 -3.17 -1.61
CA VAL A 162 -0.30 -2.67 -2.33
C VAL A 162 0.15 -1.33 -1.77
N GLY A 163 -0.76 -0.37 -1.58
CA GLY A 163 -0.42 0.92 -0.98
C GLY A 163 0.10 0.79 0.45
N ALA A 164 -0.55 -0.01 1.30
CA ALA A 164 -0.06 -0.28 2.66
C ALA A 164 1.32 -0.97 2.70
N VAL A 165 1.66 -1.76 1.67
CA VAL A 165 2.99 -2.36 1.51
C VAL A 165 4.02 -1.33 1.04
N GLY A 166 3.65 -0.47 0.09
CA GLY A 166 4.46 0.66 -0.38
C GLY A 166 4.81 1.62 0.74
N ASP A 167 3.86 1.88 1.64
CA ASP A 167 4.03 2.70 2.85
C ASP A 167 4.72 1.94 4.01
N LEU A 168 5.29 0.76 3.72
CA LEU A 168 6.11 -0.05 4.64
C LEU A 168 5.40 -0.46 5.94
N GLN A 169 4.06 -0.43 6.01
CA GLN A 169 3.32 -0.63 7.26
C GLN A 169 3.44 -2.07 7.83
N HIS A 170 3.84 -3.03 7.00
CA HIS A 170 4.09 -4.42 7.39
C HIS A 170 5.46 -4.64 8.06
N VAL A 171 6.45 -3.78 7.80
CA VAL A 171 7.89 -4.03 8.08
C VAL A 171 8.19 -4.23 9.57
N LYS A 172 7.48 -3.51 10.45
CA LYS A 172 7.75 -3.57 11.90
C LYS A 172 7.32 -4.88 12.54
N GLU A 173 6.20 -5.45 12.10
CA GLU A 173 5.63 -6.69 12.65
C GLU A 173 5.89 -7.90 11.74
N GLY A 174 6.55 -7.70 10.59
CA GLY A 174 6.71 -8.70 9.54
C GLY A 174 5.38 -9.12 8.87
N ARG A 175 4.32 -8.33 9.08
CA ARG A 175 2.97 -8.55 8.54
C ARG A 175 2.10 -7.31 8.71
N LEU A 176 1.04 -7.19 7.92
CA LEU A 176 0.00 -6.17 8.10
C LEU A 176 -0.86 -6.50 9.34
N THR A 177 -1.09 -5.49 10.18
CA THR A 177 -1.87 -5.56 11.42
C THR A 177 -3.05 -4.58 11.39
N GLY A 178 -3.79 -4.45 12.50
CA GLY A 178 -4.87 -3.47 12.63
C GLY A 178 -5.95 -3.58 11.54
N ALA A 179 -6.38 -2.43 11.01
CA ALA A 179 -7.39 -2.37 9.97
C ALA A 179 -6.88 -2.85 8.61
N ASN A 180 -5.59 -2.70 8.29
CA ASN A 180 -4.96 -3.32 7.11
C ASN A 180 -5.15 -4.84 7.10
N ARG A 181 -5.02 -5.50 8.27
CA ARG A 181 -5.28 -6.95 8.37
C ARG A 181 -6.73 -7.31 8.07
N THR A 182 -7.69 -6.43 8.39
CA THR A 182 -9.10 -6.63 8.02
C THR A 182 -9.30 -6.49 6.51
N ILE A 183 -8.68 -5.51 5.86
CA ILE A 183 -8.72 -5.33 4.40
C ILE A 183 -8.11 -6.55 3.69
N LEU A 184 -6.94 -6.99 4.15
CA LEU A 184 -6.27 -8.18 3.64
C LEU A 184 -7.17 -9.42 3.71
N LYS A 185 -7.87 -9.63 4.83
CA LYS A 185 -8.81 -10.76 4.99
C LYS A 185 -9.98 -10.68 4.03
N ILE A 186 -10.49 -9.49 3.72
CA ILE A 186 -11.56 -9.30 2.72
C ILE A 186 -11.06 -9.75 1.34
N GLY A 187 -9.90 -9.28 0.90
CA GLY A 187 -9.30 -9.69 -0.39
C GLY A 187 -9.04 -11.19 -0.46
N ALA A 188 -8.58 -11.81 0.64
CA ALA A 188 -8.38 -13.24 0.71
C ALA A 188 -9.68 -14.05 0.65
N GLN A 189 -10.74 -13.59 1.32
CA GLN A 189 -12.09 -14.20 1.26
C GLN A 189 -12.68 -14.11 -0.17
N ASN A 190 -12.42 -13.01 -0.87
CA ASN A 190 -12.77 -12.83 -2.27
C ASN A 190 -11.92 -13.68 -3.23
N LYS A 191 -10.89 -14.37 -2.73
CA LYS A 191 -9.89 -15.12 -3.51
C LYS A 191 -9.07 -14.25 -4.46
N GLU A 192 -8.98 -12.95 -4.20
CA GLU A 192 -8.23 -11.98 -5.03
C GLU A 192 -6.76 -11.93 -4.65
N LEU A 193 -6.43 -12.29 -3.41
CA LEU A 193 -5.06 -12.37 -2.93
C LEU A 193 -4.85 -13.55 -1.97
N SER A 194 -3.60 -13.87 -1.69
CA SER A 194 -3.16 -14.73 -0.58
C SER A 194 -2.07 -14.07 0.21
N TYR A 195 -1.90 -14.50 1.46
CA TYR A 195 -0.82 -14.07 2.31
C TYR A 195 -0.22 -15.29 3.03
N THR A 196 1.10 -15.47 2.93
CA THR A 196 1.82 -16.60 3.54
C THR A 196 3.22 -16.16 3.96
N PRO A 197 3.82 -16.76 4.99
CA PRO A 197 5.24 -16.55 5.28
C PRO A 197 6.09 -16.98 4.09
N ASP A 198 6.95 -16.09 3.60
CA ASP A 198 7.93 -16.36 2.53
C ASP A 198 9.11 -15.38 2.65
N LEU A 199 10.08 -15.48 1.75
CA LEU A 199 11.23 -14.59 1.68
C LEU A 199 10.77 -13.13 1.45
N ALA A 200 11.21 -12.23 2.34
CA ALA A 200 10.81 -10.82 2.36
C ALA A 200 11.55 -9.95 1.33
N PHE A 201 12.40 -10.56 0.50
CA PHE A 201 13.22 -9.85 -0.47
C PHE A 201 12.44 -9.49 -1.74
N PHE A 202 12.85 -8.38 -2.34
CA PHE A 202 12.31 -7.85 -3.58
C PHE A 202 12.75 -8.68 -4.80
N GLY A 203 11.88 -8.83 -5.79
CA GLY A 203 12.20 -9.45 -7.07
C GLY A 203 11.95 -10.95 -7.13
N LYS A 204 11.03 -11.47 -6.32
CA LYS A 204 10.63 -12.88 -6.33
C LYS A 204 10.03 -13.30 -7.67
N GLN A 205 9.23 -12.42 -8.26
CA GLN A 205 8.52 -12.61 -9.52
C GLN A 205 9.40 -12.30 -10.73
N THR A 206 10.24 -11.28 -10.64
CA THR A 206 10.89 -10.67 -11.82
C THR A 206 12.40 -10.83 -11.88
N ARG A 207 13.07 -11.11 -10.76
CA ARG A 207 14.54 -11.16 -10.71
C ARG A 207 15.08 -12.59 -10.64
N PRO A 208 16.18 -12.89 -11.34
CA PRO A 208 16.98 -14.07 -11.05
C PRO A 208 17.37 -14.13 -9.58
N ILE A 209 17.37 -15.34 -9.01
CA ILE A 209 17.57 -15.52 -7.56
C ILE A 209 18.89 -14.91 -7.05
N PHE A 210 19.95 -14.90 -7.85
CA PHE A 210 21.21 -14.27 -7.44
C PHE A 210 21.09 -12.74 -7.33
N LYS A 211 20.33 -12.07 -8.21
CA LYS A 211 20.06 -10.63 -8.12
C LYS A 211 19.17 -10.29 -6.94
N LEU A 212 18.19 -11.14 -6.65
CA LEU A 212 17.36 -11.02 -5.46
C LEU A 212 18.23 -11.00 -4.18
N LEU A 213 19.23 -11.89 -4.09
CA LEU A 213 20.16 -11.91 -2.94
C LEU A 213 21.14 -10.74 -2.95
N GLU A 214 21.69 -10.38 -4.11
CA GLU A 214 22.63 -9.26 -4.25
C GLU A 214 22.01 -7.94 -3.77
N TYR A 215 20.73 -7.72 -4.05
CA TYR A 215 20.01 -6.49 -3.67
C TYR A 215 19.32 -6.57 -2.29
N ALA A 216 19.50 -7.65 -1.53
CA ALA A 216 18.91 -7.77 -0.21
C ALA A 216 19.57 -6.81 0.79
N THR A 217 18.87 -5.74 1.17
CA THR A 217 19.36 -4.72 2.11
C THR A 217 18.78 -4.85 3.51
N ASP A 218 17.66 -5.57 3.68
CA ASP A 218 17.02 -5.79 4.98
C ASP A 218 16.54 -7.25 5.17
N PRO A 219 17.25 -8.08 5.95
CA PRO A 219 18.56 -7.77 6.54
C PRO A 219 19.67 -7.75 5.48
N TYR A 220 20.68 -6.91 5.71
CA TYR A 220 21.92 -6.94 4.94
C TYR A 220 22.59 -8.32 5.05
N LEU A 221 22.86 -8.96 3.92
CA LEU A 221 23.50 -10.27 3.84
C LEU A 221 25.02 -10.10 3.78
N THR A 222 25.67 -10.22 4.93
CA THR A 222 27.13 -10.06 5.05
C THR A 222 27.86 -11.02 4.12
N GLY A 223 28.66 -10.47 3.21
CA GLY A 223 29.41 -11.22 2.19
C GLY A 223 28.64 -11.59 0.93
N LEU A 224 27.36 -11.21 0.81
CA LEU A 224 26.51 -11.49 -0.37
C LEU A 224 25.91 -10.20 -0.96
N THR A 225 25.34 -9.33 -0.13
CA THR A 225 24.74 -8.06 -0.59
C THR A 225 25.78 -7.23 -1.34
N GLY A 226 25.42 -6.75 -2.54
CA GLY A 226 26.29 -5.99 -3.43
C GLY A 226 27.39 -6.81 -4.12
N ASN A 227 27.39 -8.14 -4.00
CA ASN A 227 28.38 -9.01 -4.63
C ASN A 227 27.73 -10.15 -5.42
N GLU A 228 27.60 -9.94 -6.74
CA GLU A 228 27.02 -10.90 -7.68
C GLU A 228 27.73 -12.26 -7.67
N ASP A 229 29.07 -12.25 -7.77
CA ASP A 229 29.89 -13.48 -7.83
C ASP A 229 29.76 -14.30 -6.55
N ALA A 230 29.72 -13.64 -5.39
CA ALA A 230 29.51 -14.31 -4.11
C ALA A 230 28.11 -14.92 -4.01
N CYS A 231 27.08 -14.23 -4.49
CA CYS A 231 25.71 -14.76 -4.56
C CYS A 231 25.62 -16.00 -5.45
N ILE A 232 26.22 -15.94 -6.65
CA ILE A 232 26.28 -17.06 -7.58
C ILE A 232 27.03 -18.24 -6.98
N THR A 233 28.19 -17.98 -6.36
CA THR A 233 29.02 -19.02 -5.74
C THR A 233 28.28 -19.68 -4.56
N PHE A 234 27.61 -18.89 -3.73
CA PHE A 234 26.78 -19.37 -2.63
C PHE A 234 25.68 -20.31 -3.15
N LEU A 235 24.90 -19.88 -4.14
CA LEU A 235 23.81 -20.65 -4.73
C LEU A 235 24.30 -21.96 -5.36
N LYS A 236 25.40 -21.93 -6.11
CA LYS A 236 26.04 -23.13 -6.66
C LYS A 236 26.51 -24.08 -5.56
N GLY A 237 27.11 -23.54 -4.49
CA GLY A 237 27.60 -24.32 -3.34
C GLY A 237 26.49 -25.08 -2.61
N ILE A 238 25.28 -24.54 -2.58
CA ILE A 238 24.09 -25.22 -2.04
C ILE A 238 23.30 -26.01 -3.10
N GLY A 239 23.84 -26.14 -4.31
CA GLY A 239 23.27 -26.98 -5.38
C GLY A 239 22.10 -26.37 -6.14
N ILE A 240 21.85 -25.06 -6.04
CA ILE A 240 20.86 -24.36 -6.86
C ILE A 240 21.45 -24.08 -8.23
N ARG A 241 20.83 -24.64 -9.27
CA ARG A 241 21.33 -24.58 -10.66
C ARG A 241 20.50 -23.66 -11.54
N LEU A 242 21.08 -23.32 -12.69
CA LEU A 242 20.44 -22.70 -13.85
C LEU A 242 19.30 -23.60 -14.38
N GLN A 243 18.32 -22.97 -15.04
CA GLN A 243 17.34 -23.65 -15.88
C GLN A 243 17.69 -23.37 -17.35
N GLY A 244 18.25 -24.36 -18.03
CA GLY A 244 18.89 -24.15 -19.33
C GLY A 244 20.05 -23.16 -19.20
N GLU A 245 19.98 -22.06 -19.95
CA GLU A 245 21.00 -21.00 -19.96
C GLU A 245 20.68 -19.81 -19.03
N ARG A 246 19.54 -19.83 -18.33
CA ARG A 246 19.10 -18.72 -17.48
C ARG A 246 19.06 -19.12 -16.01
N TRP A 247 19.32 -18.16 -15.14
CA TRP A 247 19.07 -18.32 -13.71
C TRP A 247 17.57 -18.31 -13.43
N ARG A 248 17.15 -19.23 -12.57
CA ARG A 248 15.78 -19.30 -12.05
C ARG A 248 15.48 -18.11 -11.15
N ARG A 249 14.22 -17.69 -11.11
CA ARG A 249 13.66 -16.72 -10.17
C ARG A 249 13.15 -17.46 -8.93
N TRP A 250 12.78 -16.73 -7.87
CA TRP A 250 12.26 -17.36 -6.66
C TRP A 250 11.01 -18.20 -6.93
N ILE A 251 10.13 -17.73 -7.81
CA ILE A 251 8.90 -18.45 -8.21
C ILE A 251 9.16 -19.73 -9.00
N ASP A 252 10.31 -19.85 -9.68
CA ASP A 252 10.64 -21.03 -10.48
C ASP A 252 11.27 -22.16 -9.62
N LEU A 253 11.39 -21.97 -8.31
CA LEU A 253 12.01 -22.91 -7.38
C LEU A 253 10.97 -23.79 -6.67
N GLU A 254 11.33 -25.05 -6.47
CA GLU A 254 10.56 -25.97 -5.64
C GLU A 254 10.65 -25.58 -4.15
N GLU A 255 9.66 -25.99 -3.35
CA GLU A 255 9.57 -25.64 -1.93
C GLU A 255 10.78 -26.13 -1.10
N ASN A 256 11.29 -27.33 -1.42
CA ASN A 256 12.52 -27.87 -0.85
C ASN A 256 13.76 -27.00 -1.16
N GLU A 257 13.84 -26.42 -2.35
CA GLU A 257 14.91 -25.52 -2.78
C GLU A 257 14.82 -24.18 -2.06
N LYS A 258 13.61 -23.62 -1.95
CA LYS A 258 13.34 -22.39 -1.17
C LYS A 258 13.77 -22.56 0.28
N GLN A 259 13.34 -23.64 0.94
CA GLN A 259 13.74 -23.97 2.31
C GLN A 259 15.25 -24.14 2.45
N LYS A 260 15.90 -24.80 1.48
CA LYS A 260 17.36 -24.98 1.46
C LYS A 260 18.09 -23.65 1.35
N ILE A 261 17.62 -22.73 0.49
CA ILE A 261 18.19 -21.38 0.36
C ILE A 261 18.07 -20.62 1.68
N VAL A 262 16.87 -20.54 2.25
CA VAL A 262 16.62 -19.79 3.50
C VAL A 262 17.47 -20.34 4.65
N SER A 263 17.46 -21.66 4.87
CA SER A 263 18.26 -22.30 5.93
C SER A 263 19.77 -22.08 5.74
N SER A 264 20.26 -22.20 4.50
CA SER A 264 21.67 -21.97 4.19
C SER A 264 22.07 -20.50 4.37
N LEU A 265 21.19 -19.56 4.03
CA LEU A 265 21.42 -18.12 4.24
C LEU A 265 21.50 -17.80 5.73
N ILE A 266 20.57 -18.34 6.54
CA ILE A 266 20.58 -18.16 7.99
C ILE A 266 21.89 -18.70 8.58
N GLN A 267 22.31 -19.92 8.22
CA GLN A 267 23.59 -20.48 8.67
C GLN A 267 24.79 -19.63 8.22
N HIS A 268 24.78 -19.18 6.96
CA HIS A 268 25.84 -18.34 6.41
C HIS A 268 25.98 -17.01 7.16
N GLN A 269 24.87 -16.41 7.59
CA GLN A 269 24.89 -15.15 8.36
C GLN A 269 25.24 -15.38 9.85
N ILE A 270 24.77 -16.47 10.47
CA ILE A 270 25.13 -16.82 11.86
C ILE A 270 26.63 -17.03 12.00
N THR A 271 27.25 -17.75 11.07
CA THR A 271 28.72 -17.97 11.07
C THR A 271 29.53 -16.67 10.93
N ARG A 272 28.89 -15.58 10.47
CA ARG A 272 29.47 -14.24 10.36
C ARG A 272 29.08 -13.31 11.52
N GLY A 273 28.49 -13.87 12.59
CA GLY A 273 28.16 -13.13 13.80
C GLY A 273 26.86 -12.33 13.74
N ILE A 274 26.00 -12.54 12.74
CA ILE A 274 24.72 -11.84 12.67
C ILE A 274 23.73 -12.44 13.68
N PRO A 275 23.15 -11.63 14.58
CA PRO A 275 22.20 -12.11 15.57
C PRO A 275 20.93 -12.70 14.95
N ALA A 276 20.42 -13.79 15.53
CA ALA A 276 19.22 -14.49 15.05
C ALA A 276 17.98 -13.58 14.92
N HIS A 277 17.79 -12.62 15.83
CA HIS A 277 16.65 -11.68 15.79
C HIS A 277 16.66 -10.79 14.53
N ARG A 278 17.84 -10.50 13.95
CA ARG A 278 17.92 -9.78 12.67
C ARG A 278 17.56 -10.68 11.49
N LEU A 279 17.95 -11.95 11.56
CA LEU A 279 17.68 -12.93 10.50
C LEU A 279 16.22 -13.33 10.43
N GLN A 280 15.46 -13.18 11.53
CA GLN A 280 14.00 -13.35 11.51
C GLN A 280 13.32 -12.41 10.50
N ARG A 281 13.93 -11.26 10.17
CA ARG A 281 13.39 -10.31 9.16
C ARG A 281 13.45 -10.85 7.72
N MET A 282 14.23 -11.91 7.46
CA MET A 282 14.31 -12.53 6.13
C MET A 282 13.00 -13.19 5.72
N VAL A 283 12.21 -13.67 6.69
CA VAL A 283 10.93 -14.34 6.42
C VAL A 283 9.82 -13.49 7.01
N GLN A 284 8.94 -13.00 6.14
CA GLN A 284 7.81 -12.16 6.51
C GLN A 284 6.56 -12.65 5.79
N GLU A 285 5.39 -12.15 6.18
CA GLU A 285 4.17 -12.40 5.43
C GLU A 285 4.24 -11.67 4.08
N VAL A 286 4.21 -12.44 3.00
CA VAL A 286 4.21 -11.97 1.62
C VAL A 286 2.79 -12.00 1.07
N TYR A 287 2.43 -10.97 0.29
CA TYR A 287 1.08 -10.81 -0.26
C TYR A 287 1.12 -11.01 -1.78
N THR A 288 0.41 -12.03 -2.25
CA THR A 288 0.35 -12.40 -3.68
C THR A 288 -1.03 -12.12 -4.24
N LEU A 289 -1.12 -11.31 -5.30
CA LEU A 289 -2.36 -10.93 -5.98
C LEU A 289 -2.72 -12.00 -7.01
N LYS A 290 -3.78 -12.77 -6.75
CA LYS A 290 -4.11 -14.00 -7.48
C LYS A 290 -4.66 -13.77 -8.89
N ASN A 291 -5.17 -12.58 -9.16
CA ASN A 291 -5.73 -12.22 -10.47
C ASN A 291 -4.65 -11.73 -11.46
N GLU A 292 -3.46 -11.40 -10.97
CA GLU A 292 -2.34 -10.93 -11.78
C GLU A 292 -1.52 -12.09 -12.34
N ASN A 293 -0.84 -11.89 -13.47
CA ASN A 293 -0.04 -12.94 -14.09
C ASN A 293 1.22 -13.25 -13.28
N GLU A 294 1.49 -14.54 -13.03
CA GLU A 294 2.71 -14.97 -12.36
C GLU A 294 3.97 -14.59 -13.16
N GLY A 295 5.02 -14.13 -12.46
CA GLY A 295 6.24 -13.64 -13.09
C GLY A 295 6.19 -12.19 -13.56
N THR A 296 5.18 -11.43 -13.13
CA THR A 296 5.08 -9.97 -13.32
C THR A 296 5.19 -9.25 -11.97
N GLU A 297 5.59 -7.99 -11.99
CA GLU A 297 5.67 -7.11 -10.83
C GLU A 297 4.31 -7.02 -10.11
N LEU A 298 3.21 -7.04 -10.85
CA LEU A 298 1.84 -6.92 -10.33
C LEU A 298 1.44 -8.08 -9.40
N ARG A 299 2.08 -9.26 -9.55
CA ARG A 299 1.74 -10.48 -8.80
C ARG A 299 2.09 -10.40 -7.31
N ASP A 300 3.10 -9.62 -6.94
CA ASP A 300 3.59 -9.49 -5.56
C ASP A 300 3.42 -8.05 -5.08
N ALA A 301 2.81 -7.84 -3.92
CA ALA A 301 2.49 -6.48 -3.46
C ALA A 301 3.72 -5.59 -3.28
N GLN A 302 4.89 -6.15 -2.93
CA GLN A 302 6.14 -5.40 -2.78
C GLN A 302 6.73 -5.02 -4.14
N GLU A 303 6.62 -5.92 -5.13
CA GLU A 303 7.05 -5.60 -6.50
C GLU A 303 6.10 -4.62 -7.17
N TYR A 304 4.79 -4.78 -6.97
CA TYR A 304 3.78 -3.86 -7.47
C TYR A 304 3.97 -2.46 -6.86
N SER A 305 4.16 -2.35 -5.54
CA SER A 305 4.39 -1.05 -4.92
C SER A 305 5.70 -0.36 -5.34
N THR A 306 6.64 -1.10 -5.94
CA THR A 306 7.88 -0.51 -6.48
C THR A 306 7.77 -0.19 -7.97
N LEU A 307 6.86 -0.86 -8.68
CA LEU A 307 6.53 -0.53 -10.07
C LEU A 307 5.80 0.81 -10.15
N LEU A 308 4.91 1.06 -9.18
CA LEU A 308 4.22 2.34 -8.98
C LEU A 308 5.20 3.42 -8.54
#